data_AF-A0A6L8DUK7-F1
#
_entry.id   AF-A0A6L8DUK7-F1
#
_cell.length_a   1.000
_cell.length_b   1.000
_cell.length_c   1.000
_cell.angle_alpha   90.00
_cell.angle_beta   90.00
_cell.angle_gamma   90.00
#
_symmetry.space_group_name_H-M   'P 1'
#
loop_
_entity.id
_entity.type
_entity.pdbx_description
1 polymer ?
#
loop_
_entity_poly.entity_id
_entity_poly.type
_entity_poly.pdbx_seq_one_letter_code
_entity_poly.pdbx_strand_id
1 'polypeptide(L)'
;MRVGRTGRPSANAAGGCWTRSSKTSARHAADSGRPTISVGKPCTTGVRFVDTNVLIYAASPSAEDAEKRRRAQDLLREGGLAVSVQVLQEFYWQVTRATRADPLSPSQALRFIESIREFPVQDLTLAVFRAGVALSQRFRLSYWDGAILAAARACGCDAVYSEDLSDRQDYEGLRVINPFREHGRRR
;
A
#
# COMPACT_ATOMS: atom_id res chain seq x y z
N MET A 1 -30.67 -31.66 -54.85
CA MET A 1 -31.77 -32.64 -54.71
C MET A 1 -31.73 -33.24 -53.30
N ARG A 2 -32.89 -33.28 -52.62
CA ARG A 2 -33.26 -34.01 -51.38
C ARG A 2 -32.70 -33.59 -50.01
N VAL A 3 -33.51 -32.77 -49.34
CA VAL A 3 -34.07 -32.83 -47.96
C VAL A 3 -33.67 -34.02 -47.05
N GLY A 4 -33.43 -33.72 -45.76
CA GLY A 4 -33.53 -34.69 -44.66
C GLY A 4 -33.47 -34.04 -43.26
N ARG A 5 -34.60 -34.04 -42.53
CA ARG A 5 -34.80 -33.52 -41.17
C ARG A 5 -34.42 -34.53 -40.07
N THR A 6 -34.43 -34.01 -38.83
CA THR A 6 -34.77 -34.61 -37.51
C THR A 6 -33.70 -35.27 -36.64
N GLY A 7 -33.70 -34.90 -35.35
CA GLY A 7 -33.34 -35.80 -34.25
C GLY A 7 -32.54 -35.18 -33.08
N ARG A 8 -33.22 -34.63 -32.07
CA ARG A 8 -32.89 -34.77 -30.63
C ARG A 8 -34.06 -35.56 -30.00
N PRO A 9 -33.99 -36.19 -28.80
CA PRO A 9 -33.04 -36.02 -27.69
C PRO A 9 -32.61 -37.37 -27.00
N SER A 10 -31.80 -37.33 -25.93
CA SER A 10 -32.06 -38.08 -24.67
C SER A 10 -30.97 -37.85 -23.61
N ALA A 11 -31.42 -37.84 -22.35
CA ALA A 11 -30.70 -37.71 -21.10
C ALA A 11 -30.19 -39.04 -20.53
N ASN A 12 -29.24 -38.96 -19.57
CA ASN A 12 -28.99 -39.81 -18.37
C ASN A 12 -27.52 -39.63 -17.95
N ALA A 13 -27.07 -39.71 -16.69
CA ALA A 13 -27.65 -40.12 -15.42
C ALA A 13 -26.73 -39.73 -14.25
N ALA A 14 -27.27 -39.91 -13.02
CA ALA A 14 -26.61 -40.18 -11.74
C ALA A 14 -25.90 -38.99 -11.05
N GLY A 15 -26.16 -38.65 -9.79
CA GLY A 15 -26.73 -39.42 -8.69
C GLY A 15 -25.70 -39.45 -7.55
N GLY A 16 -26.03 -38.90 -6.38
CA GLY A 16 -25.10 -38.89 -5.24
C GLY A 16 -25.55 -38.03 -4.07
N CYS A 17 -26.66 -38.40 -3.45
CA CYS A 17 -27.11 -37.92 -2.14
C CYS A 17 -26.13 -38.39 -1.06
N TRP A 18 -25.57 -37.47 -0.27
CA TRP A 18 -24.85 -37.83 0.96
C TRP A 18 -25.67 -37.43 2.18
N THR A 19 -26.09 -38.48 2.89
CA THR A 19 -26.89 -38.44 4.11
C THR A 19 -26.05 -38.01 5.31
N ARG A 20 -26.74 -37.38 6.27
CA ARG A 20 -26.24 -36.99 7.58
C ARG A 20 -26.23 -38.22 8.51
N SER A 21 -25.14 -38.42 9.24
CA SER A 21 -25.14 -39.22 10.47
C SER A 21 -24.18 -38.64 11.50
N SER A 22 -24.57 -38.79 12.76
CA SER A 22 -24.16 -37.97 13.91
C SER A 22 -23.35 -38.74 14.95
N LYS A 23 -22.44 -37.99 15.61
CA LYS A 23 -21.87 -38.11 16.97
C LYS A 23 -20.85 -39.23 17.25
N THR A 24 -19.64 -38.84 17.69
CA THR A 24 -19.18 -39.03 19.07
C THR A 24 -17.96 -38.17 19.45
N SER A 25 -17.99 -37.73 20.71
CA SER A 25 -17.04 -36.97 21.53
C SER A 25 -15.54 -37.22 21.35
N ALA A 26 -14.76 -36.14 21.26
CA ALA A 26 -13.43 -36.05 21.86
C ALA A 26 -13.19 -34.63 22.41
N ARG A 27 -12.86 -34.55 23.69
CA ARG A 27 -12.56 -33.32 24.44
C ARG A 27 -11.16 -32.84 24.05
N HIS A 28 -11.02 -31.68 23.42
CA HIS A 28 -9.74 -30.95 23.38
C HIS A 28 -10.02 -29.48 23.74
N ALA A 29 -9.42 -29.04 24.84
CA ALA A 29 -9.39 -27.65 25.25
C ALA A 29 -8.54 -26.89 24.23
N ALA A 30 -9.18 -26.08 23.39
CA ALA A 30 -8.50 -25.14 22.53
C ALA A 30 -8.28 -23.85 23.32
N ASP A 31 -7.05 -23.69 23.76
CA ASP A 31 -6.48 -22.45 24.27
C ASP A 31 -6.77 -21.31 23.29
N SER A 32 -7.51 -20.31 23.76
CA SER A 32 -7.91 -19.14 22.97
C SER A 32 -6.79 -18.11 23.00
N GLY A 33 -5.69 -18.43 22.31
CA GLY A 33 -4.59 -17.52 22.07
C GLY A 33 -5.06 -16.33 21.21
N ARG A 34 -5.49 -15.25 21.86
CA ARG A 34 -5.53 -13.93 21.23
C ARG A 34 -4.12 -13.61 20.71
N PRO A 35 -3.94 -13.23 19.44
CA PRO A 35 -2.66 -12.70 19.00
C PRO A 35 -2.42 -11.40 19.76
N THR A 36 -1.50 -11.43 20.73
CA THR A 36 -0.95 -10.24 21.34
C THR A 36 -0.16 -9.52 20.26
N ILE A 37 -0.71 -8.41 19.77
CA ILE A 37 0.06 -7.45 18.99
C ILE A 37 1.18 -6.98 19.92
N SER A 38 2.41 -7.37 19.61
CA SER A 38 3.59 -6.80 20.25
C SER A 38 3.62 -5.32 19.88
N VAL A 39 3.13 -4.48 20.78
CA VAL A 39 3.28 -3.03 20.67
C VAL A 39 4.77 -2.75 20.75
N GLY A 40 5.37 -2.49 19.59
CA GLY A 40 6.76 -2.07 19.49
C GLY A 40 6.97 -0.85 20.39
N LYS A 41 8.10 -0.84 21.10
CA LYS A 41 8.59 0.25 21.94
C LYS A 41 8.39 1.60 21.21
N PRO A 42 7.80 2.64 21.82
CA PRO A 42 7.66 3.93 21.15
C PRO A 42 9.06 4.50 20.90
N CYS A 43 9.49 4.39 19.65
CA CYS A 43 10.68 5.03 19.13
C CYS A 43 10.32 6.49 18.88
N THR A 44 11.08 7.38 19.52
CA THR A 44 11.18 8.84 19.30
C THR A 44 10.37 9.39 18.12
N THR A 45 9.43 10.31 18.41
CA THR A 45 8.88 11.30 17.47
C THR A 45 9.95 11.78 16.49
N GLY A 46 9.76 11.58 15.19
CA GLY A 46 10.71 12.06 14.18
C GLY A 46 10.73 11.34 12.83
N VAL A 47 10.29 10.08 12.73
CA VAL A 47 10.29 9.35 11.46
C VAL A 47 8.97 9.55 10.70
N ARG A 48 9.06 9.99 9.45
CA ARG A 48 7.90 10.28 8.59
C ARG A 48 7.84 9.32 7.42
N PHE A 49 6.65 8.83 7.12
CA PHE A 49 6.45 7.93 5.99
C PHE A 49 6.33 8.72 4.69
N VAL A 50 6.89 8.18 3.60
CA VAL A 50 6.88 8.82 2.28
C VAL A 50 5.99 8.02 1.34
N ASP A 51 5.02 8.72 0.74
CA ASP A 51 4.14 8.18 -0.30
C ASP A 51 4.83 8.16 -1.68
N THR A 52 4.30 7.36 -2.60
CA THR A 52 4.83 7.15 -3.96
C THR A 52 5.00 8.46 -4.73
N ASN A 53 4.04 9.39 -4.61
CA ASN A 53 4.07 10.65 -5.36
C ASN A 53 5.33 11.48 -5.05
N VAL A 54 5.78 11.49 -3.79
CA VAL A 54 6.99 12.22 -3.41
C VAL A 54 8.22 11.63 -4.11
N LEU A 55 8.33 10.31 -4.18
CA LEU A 55 9.42 9.64 -4.91
C LEU A 55 9.35 9.90 -6.41
N ILE A 56 8.13 9.87 -6.99
CA ILE A 56 7.91 10.19 -8.40
C ILE A 56 8.38 11.60 -8.72
N TYR A 57 8.05 12.60 -7.90
CA TYR A 57 8.51 13.97 -8.13
C TYR A 57 10.02 14.12 -7.96
N ALA A 58 10.62 13.46 -6.97
CA ALA A 58 12.07 13.49 -6.77
C ALA A 58 12.85 12.94 -7.98
N ALA A 59 12.28 11.95 -8.67
CA ALA A 59 12.86 11.31 -9.85
C ALA A 59 12.39 11.88 -11.20
N SER A 60 11.40 12.77 -11.21
CA SER A 60 10.81 13.30 -12.45
C SER A 60 11.83 14.14 -13.22
N PRO A 61 12.02 13.96 -14.54
CA PRO A 61 12.85 14.85 -15.34
C PRO A 61 12.08 16.08 -15.90
N SER A 62 10.75 16.11 -15.76
CA SER A 62 9.90 17.16 -16.35
C SER A 62 10.23 18.56 -15.82
N ALA A 63 10.26 19.55 -16.69
CA ALA A 63 10.45 20.95 -16.29
C ALA A 63 9.26 21.49 -15.46
N GLU A 64 8.05 20.99 -15.72
CA GLU A 64 6.83 21.39 -14.99
C GLU A 64 6.88 20.97 -13.52
N ASP A 65 7.56 19.86 -13.23
CA ASP A 65 7.74 19.33 -11.88
C ASP A 65 8.90 19.98 -11.13
N ALA A 66 9.62 20.96 -11.69
CA ALA A 66 10.89 21.43 -11.16
C ALA A 66 10.82 21.89 -9.69
N GLU A 67 9.74 22.59 -9.31
CA GLU A 67 9.55 23.02 -7.92
C GLU A 67 9.23 21.85 -6.99
N LYS A 68 8.28 20.98 -7.36
CA LYS A 68 7.92 19.79 -6.56
C LYS A 68 9.11 18.83 -6.43
N ARG A 69 9.88 18.65 -7.51
CA ARG A 69 11.13 17.88 -7.52
C ARG A 69 12.13 18.44 -6.52
N ARG A 70 12.36 19.76 -6.53
CA ARG A 70 13.26 20.41 -5.57
C ARG A 70 12.83 20.10 -4.12
N ARG A 71 11.56 20.35 -3.80
CA ARG A 71 11.01 20.08 -2.46
C ARG A 71 11.11 18.60 -2.07
N ALA A 72 10.78 17.69 -2.98
CA ALA A 72 10.87 16.25 -2.73
C ALA A 72 12.32 15.82 -2.50
N GLN A 73 13.27 16.32 -3.29
CA GLN A 73 14.70 16.04 -3.10
C GLN A 73 15.23 16.60 -1.78
N ASP A 74 14.77 17.78 -1.36
CA ASP A 74 15.15 18.36 -0.07
C ASP A 74 14.65 17.50 1.10
N LEU A 75 13.40 17.00 1.05
CA LEU A 75 12.89 16.05 2.05
C LEU A 75 13.75 14.78 2.12
N LEU A 76 14.08 14.19 0.97
CA LEU A 76 14.91 12.98 0.93
C LEU A 76 16.31 13.23 1.52
N ARG A 77 16.88 14.44 1.35
CA ARG A 77 18.17 14.82 1.95
C ARG A 77 18.09 15.06 3.45
N GLU A 78 16.97 15.63 3.95
CA GLU A 78 16.75 15.84 5.38
C GLU A 78 16.71 14.52 6.17
N GLY A 79 16.28 13.44 5.53
CA GLY A 79 16.22 12.12 6.14
C GLY A 79 15.15 12.02 7.22
N GLY A 80 15.29 11.03 8.12
CA GLY A 80 14.22 10.71 9.08
C GLY A 80 12.95 10.22 8.38
N LEU A 81 13.13 9.49 7.28
CA LEU A 81 12.03 9.01 6.44
C LEU A 81 11.92 7.49 6.52
N ALA A 82 10.73 6.97 6.24
CA ALA A 82 10.47 5.56 6.00
C ALA A 82 9.63 5.39 4.74
N VAL A 83 9.77 4.24 4.08
CA VAL A 83 8.98 3.85 2.89
C VAL A 83 8.44 2.43 3.09
N SER A 84 7.65 1.92 2.15
CA SER A 84 7.25 0.50 2.13
C SER A 84 7.59 -0.15 0.80
N VAL A 85 7.65 -1.48 0.80
CA VAL A 85 7.82 -2.26 -0.43
C VAL A 85 6.68 -1.99 -1.43
N GLN A 86 5.47 -1.67 -0.97
CA GLN A 86 4.36 -1.24 -1.84
C GLN A 86 4.70 0.06 -2.57
N VAL A 87 5.17 1.08 -1.84
CA VAL A 87 5.57 2.38 -2.40
C VAL A 87 6.67 2.19 -3.45
N LEU A 88 7.66 1.34 -3.17
CA LEU A 88 8.75 1.05 -4.12
C LEU A 88 8.24 0.35 -5.39
N GLN A 89 7.29 -0.59 -5.26
CA GLN A 89 6.66 -1.26 -6.40
C GLN A 89 5.89 -0.27 -7.28
N GLU A 90 5.07 0.58 -6.67
CA GLU A 90 4.31 1.60 -7.38
C GLU A 90 5.23 2.60 -8.07
N PHE A 91 6.27 3.06 -7.37
CA PHE A 91 7.29 3.94 -7.94
C PHE A 91 7.92 3.30 -9.18
N TYR A 92 8.44 2.09 -9.05
CA TYR A 92 9.11 1.38 -10.14
C TYR A 92 8.18 1.23 -11.36
N TRP A 93 6.94 0.79 -11.13
CA TRP A 93 5.94 0.69 -12.18
C TRP A 93 5.70 2.04 -12.84
N GLN A 94 5.42 3.10 -12.08
CA GLN A 94 5.05 4.41 -12.62
C GLN A 94 6.18 5.08 -13.40
N VAL A 95 7.44 4.99 -12.95
CA VAL A 95 8.55 5.67 -13.62
C VAL A 95 9.07 4.92 -14.85
N THR A 96 8.85 3.61 -14.95
CA THR A 96 9.32 2.79 -16.09
C THR A 96 8.26 2.60 -17.19
N ARG A 97 7.01 3.05 -16.96
CA ARG A 97 5.92 2.93 -17.93
C ARG A 97 6.22 3.66 -19.23
N ALA A 98 6.17 2.93 -20.34
CA ALA A 98 6.40 3.46 -21.68
C ALA A 98 5.41 4.56 -22.12
N THR A 99 4.24 4.66 -21.48
CA THR A 99 3.25 5.72 -21.75
C THR A 99 3.61 7.08 -21.13
N ARG A 100 4.63 7.12 -20.27
CA ARG A 100 5.12 8.38 -19.67
C ARG A 100 5.94 9.12 -20.73
N ALA A 101 5.89 10.46 -20.72
CA ALA A 101 6.66 11.28 -21.66
C ALA A 101 8.17 11.01 -21.55
N ASP A 102 8.66 10.88 -20.32
CA ASP A 102 10.07 10.61 -20.01
C ASP A 102 10.18 9.41 -19.05
N PRO A 103 10.13 8.17 -19.57
CA PRO A 103 10.28 6.98 -18.74
C PRO A 103 11.74 6.80 -18.33
N LEU A 104 11.95 6.41 -17.08
CA LEU A 104 13.26 5.93 -16.63
C LEU A 104 13.48 4.51 -17.13
N SER A 105 14.72 4.20 -17.51
CA SER A 105 15.11 2.81 -17.72
C SER A 105 15.01 2.01 -16.41
N PRO A 106 14.79 0.68 -16.49
CA PRO A 106 14.81 -0.21 -15.32
C PRO A 106 16.04 0.00 -14.42
N SER A 107 17.22 0.17 -15.02
CA SER A 107 18.46 0.40 -14.28
C SER A 107 18.51 1.77 -13.60
N GLN A 108 17.94 2.82 -14.20
CA GLN A 108 17.82 4.13 -13.54
C GLN A 108 16.86 4.07 -12.35
N ALA A 109 15.71 3.42 -12.52
CA ALA A 109 14.73 3.25 -11.45
C ALA A 109 15.32 2.46 -10.28
N LEU A 110 16.05 1.37 -10.56
CA LEU A 110 16.69 0.58 -9.52
C LEU A 110 17.79 1.36 -8.79
N ARG A 111 18.62 2.13 -9.51
CA ARG A 111 19.60 3.02 -8.86
C ARG A 111 18.96 4.05 -7.94
N PHE A 112 17.80 4.58 -8.31
CA PHE A 112 17.06 5.49 -7.44
C PHE A 112 16.58 4.77 -6.15
N ILE A 113 15.99 3.58 -6.28
CA ILE A 113 15.56 2.77 -5.13
C ILE A 113 16.75 2.45 -4.21
N GLU A 114 17.88 2.05 -4.78
CA GLU A 114 19.12 1.80 -4.02
C GLU A 114 19.66 3.06 -3.33
N SER A 115 19.39 4.26 -3.86
CA SER A 115 19.83 5.51 -3.21
C SER A 115 19.02 5.86 -1.95
N ILE A 116 17.83 5.29 -1.78
CA ILE A 116 16.94 5.54 -0.63
C ILE A 116 16.85 4.35 0.33
N ARG A 117 17.70 3.33 0.14
CA ARG A 117 17.77 2.11 0.98
C ARG A 117 18.17 2.35 2.43
N GLU A 118 18.75 3.51 2.73
CA GLU A 118 19.13 3.90 4.09
C GLU A 118 17.90 4.19 4.96
N PHE A 119 16.74 4.46 4.34
CA PHE A 119 15.48 4.61 5.03
C PHE A 119 14.92 3.24 5.43
N PRO A 120 14.31 3.11 6.62
CA PRO A 120 13.52 1.94 6.96
C PRO A 120 12.47 1.64 5.88
N VAL A 121 12.42 0.37 5.47
CA VAL A 121 11.46 -0.13 4.48
C VAL A 121 10.48 -1.08 5.17
N GLN A 122 9.19 -0.74 5.16
CA GLN A 122 8.13 -1.62 5.65
C GLN A 122 7.85 -2.74 4.64
N ASP A 123 8.02 -3.98 5.10
CA ASP A 123 7.64 -5.16 4.32
C ASP A 123 6.14 -5.24 4.06
N LEU A 124 5.78 -5.76 2.89
CA LEU A 124 4.40 -6.09 2.54
C LEU A 124 4.02 -7.44 3.19
N THR A 125 3.27 -7.36 4.28
CA THR A 125 2.80 -8.55 5.02
C THR A 125 1.27 -8.63 5.03
N LEU A 126 0.73 -9.84 5.27
CA LEU A 126 -0.72 -10.01 5.45
C LEU A 126 -1.28 -9.18 6.62
N ALA A 127 -0.46 -8.91 7.65
CA ALA A 127 -0.86 -8.07 8.76
C ALA A 127 -1.06 -6.61 8.32
N VAL A 128 -0.11 -6.05 7.56
CA VAL A 128 -0.21 -4.70 6.98
C VAL A 128 -1.39 -4.62 6.01
N PHE A 129 -1.58 -5.63 5.16
CA PHE A 129 -2.73 -5.71 4.25
C PHE A 129 -4.07 -5.62 5.00
N ARG A 130 -4.27 -6.44 6.04
CA ARG A 130 -5.51 -6.46 6.82
C ARG A 130 -5.75 -5.14 7.55
N ALA A 131 -4.69 -4.54 8.09
CA ALA A 131 -4.76 -3.22 8.70
C ALA A 131 -5.16 -2.15 7.67
N GLY A 132 -4.63 -2.22 6.45
CA GLY A 132 -4.99 -1.33 5.36
C GLY A 132 -6.47 -1.41 4.98
N VAL A 133 -7.01 -2.63 4.85
CA VAL A 133 -8.45 -2.84 4.63
C VAL A 133 -9.29 -2.22 5.75
N ALA A 134 -8.90 -2.41 7.01
CA ALA A 134 -9.63 -1.85 8.15
C ALA A 134 -9.62 -0.32 8.15
N LEU A 135 -8.48 0.32 7.85
CA LEU A 135 -8.35 1.77 7.75
C LEU A 135 -9.16 2.34 6.57
N SER A 136 -9.09 1.68 5.41
CA SER A 136 -9.88 2.05 4.23
C SER A 136 -11.37 2.06 4.53
N GLN A 137 -11.90 1.01 5.16
CA GLN A 137 -13.32 0.94 5.53
C GLN A 137 -13.69 1.99 6.58
N ARG A 138 -12.87 2.15 7.62
CA ARG A 138 -13.14 3.08 8.72
C ARG A 138 -13.17 4.53 8.26
N PHE A 139 -12.19 4.93 7.47
CA PHE A 139 -12.02 6.31 7.03
C PHE A 139 -12.63 6.59 5.65
N ARG A 140 -13.27 5.59 5.03
CA ARG A 140 -13.86 5.66 3.68
C ARG A 140 -12.85 6.12 2.62
N LEU A 141 -11.63 5.56 2.71
CA LEU A 141 -10.54 5.80 1.77
C LEU A 141 -10.47 4.69 0.73
N SER A 142 -9.72 4.91 -0.35
CA SER A 142 -9.34 3.80 -1.22
C SER A 142 -8.52 2.76 -0.43
N TYR A 143 -8.44 1.52 -0.94
CA TYR A 143 -7.57 0.52 -0.33
C TYR A 143 -6.10 0.98 -0.31
N TRP A 144 -5.63 1.62 -1.38
CA TRP A 144 -4.25 2.09 -1.52
C TRP A 144 -3.88 3.11 -0.44
N ASP A 145 -4.74 4.11 -0.23
CA ASP A 145 -4.61 5.09 0.85
C ASP A 145 -4.58 4.41 2.23
N GLY A 146 -5.48 3.45 2.46
CA GLY A 146 -5.51 2.66 3.69
C GLY A 146 -4.21 1.87 3.90
N ALA A 147 -3.65 1.28 2.84
CA ALA A 147 -2.41 0.51 2.89
C ALA A 147 -1.18 1.39 3.19
N ILE A 148 -1.11 2.61 2.64
CA ILE A 148 -0.09 3.60 2.98
C ILE A 148 -0.15 3.95 4.48
N LEU A 149 -1.34 4.25 5.00
CA LEU A 149 -1.52 4.56 6.42
C LEU A 149 -1.15 3.35 7.31
N ALA A 150 -1.49 2.14 6.90
CA ALA A 150 -1.15 0.93 7.64
C ALA A 150 0.37 0.68 7.68
N ALA A 151 1.05 0.87 6.55
CA ALA A 151 2.50 0.71 6.46
C ALA A 151 3.23 1.77 7.30
N ALA A 152 2.80 3.02 7.23
CA ALA A 152 3.34 4.11 8.06
C ALA A 152 3.24 3.80 9.56
N ARG A 153 2.08 3.28 10.01
CA ARG A 153 1.89 2.88 11.41
C ARG A 153 2.74 1.68 11.80
N ALA A 154 2.91 0.71 10.91
CA ALA A 154 3.77 -0.44 11.16
C ALA A 154 5.25 -0.04 11.33
N CYS A 155 5.71 0.99 10.60
CA CYS A 155 7.01 1.63 10.80
C CYS A 155 7.12 2.50 12.06
N GLY A 156 6.03 2.72 12.81
CA GLY A 156 6.01 3.63 13.94
C GLY A 156 6.13 5.10 13.57
N CYS A 157 5.74 5.49 12.34
CA CYS A 157 5.76 6.88 11.90
C CYS A 157 4.65 7.70 12.57
N ASP A 158 4.91 8.99 12.78
CA ASP A 158 3.95 9.96 13.32
C ASP A 158 3.29 10.83 12.24
N ALA A 159 3.86 10.86 11.04
CA ALA A 159 3.31 11.55 9.89
C ALA A 159 3.53 10.81 8.56
N VAL A 160 2.72 11.17 7.55
CA VAL A 160 2.85 10.73 6.15
C VAL A 160 2.98 11.96 5.26
N TYR A 161 4.00 11.98 4.41
CA TYR A 161 4.09 12.90 3.29
C TYR A 161 3.34 12.35 2.09
N SER A 162 2.19 12.94 1.78
CA SER A 162 1.36 12.54 0.64
C SER A 162 0.70 13.76 0.00
N GLU A 163 0.60 13.75 -1.32
CA GLU A 163 -0.17 14.75 -2.06
C GLU A 163 -1.66 14.40 -2.15
N ASP A 164 -1.98 13.12 -2.27
CA ASP A 164 -3.33 12.63 -2.58
C ASP A 164 -4.20 12.48 -1.33
N LEU A 165 -3.58 12.24 -0.17
CA LEU A 165 -4.28 12.21 1.11
C LEU A 165 -4.65 13.64 1.56
N SER A 166 -5.72 13.72 2.36
CA SER A 166 -6.22 14.99 2.87
C SER A 166 -5.21 15.66 3.81
N ASP A 167 -4.63 16.78 3.36
CA ASP A 167 -3.63 17.55 4.10
C ASP A 167 -4.13 17.92 5.51
N ARG A 168 -3.27 17.72 6.52
CA ARG A 168 -3.52 17.94 7.96
C ARG A 168 -4.60 17.05 8.58
N GLN A 169 -5.12 16.06 7.86
CA GLN A 169 -5.98 15.06 8.48
C GLN A 169 -5.16 14.16 9.41
N ASP A 170 -5.77 13.76 10.52
CA ASP A 170 -5.23 12.79 11.46
C ASP A 170 -5.96 11.45 11.32
N TYR A 171 -5.19 10.38 11.19
CA TYR A 171 -5.69 9.00 11.08
C TYR A 171 -5.21 8.16 12.27
N GLU A 172 -5.78 8.45 13.44
CA GLU A 172 -5.44 7.80 14.72
C GLU A 172 -4.01 8.09 15.18
N GLY A 173 -3.62 9.36 15.20
CA GLY A 173 -2.31 9.83 15.61
C GLY A 173 -1.27 9.87 14.47
N LEU A 174 -1.66 9.46 13.27
CA LEU A 174 -0.84 9.59 12.06
C LEU A 174 -1.30 10.81 11.25
N ARG A 175 -0.46 11.85 11.21
CA ARG A 175 -0.80 13.11 10.53
C ARG A 175 -0.38 13.10 9.07
N VAL A 176 -1.27 13.51 8.17
CA VAL A 176 -0.91 13.76 6.77
C VAL A 176 -0.36 15.17 6.61
N ILE A 177 0.75 15.27 5.89
CA ILE A 177 1.39 16.53 5.53
C ILE A 177 1.58 16.53 4.01
N ASN A 178 0.97 17.48 3.31
CA ASN A 178 1.27 17.67 1.89
C ASN A 178 2.48 18.61 1.74
N PRO A 179 3.66 18.12 1.34
CA PRO A 179 4.88 18.93 1.29
C PRO A 179 4.88 19.96 0.16
N PHE A 180 3.94 19.87 -0.77
CA PHE A 180 3.84 20.74 -1.93
C PHE A 180 2.89 21.91 -1.70
N ARG A 181 2.20 21.96 -0.56
CA ARG A 181 1.38 23.10 -0.16
C ARG A 181 2.16 24.06 0.73
N GLU A 182 1.90 25.35 0.57
CA GLU A 182 2.42 26.34 1.51
C GLU A 182 1.67 26.23 2.83
N HIS A 183 2.35 25.75 3.86
CA HIS A 183 1.91 25.96 5.23
C HIS A 183 2.53 27.27 5.69
N GLY A 184 1.77 28.37 5.63
CA GLY A 184 2.22 29.67 6.11
C GLY A 184 2.89 29.51 7.47
N ARG A 185 4.19 29.82 7.57
CA ARG A 185 4.92 29.89 8.83
C ARG A 185 4.17 30.91 9.68
N ARG A 186 3.42 30.47 10.70
CA ARG A 186 3.02 31.37 11.78
C ARG A 186 4.34 31.82 12.42
N ARG A 187 4.69 33.08 12.15
CA ARG A 187 5.73 33.81 12.86
C ARG A 187 5.37 33.92 14.33
#